data_AF-A0A6J7Q126-F1
#
_entry.id   AF-A0A6J7Q126-F1
#
_cell.length_a   1.000
_cell.length_b   1.000
_cell.length_c   1.000
_cell.angle_alpha   90.00
_cell.angle_beta   90.00
_cell.angle_gamma   90.00
#
_symmetry.space_group_name_H-M   'P 1'
#
loop_
_entity.id
_entity.type
_entity.pdbx_description
1 polymer ?
#
loop_
_entity_poly.entity_id
_entity_poly.type
_entity_poly.pdbx_seq_one_letter_code
_entity_poly.pdbx_strand_id
1 'polypeptide(L)'
;MLVALRDGLLRDAFLALTVRTANVRGIPAQREVADALAAIVVLAPRHFVAQAAACLAVLRYLEGDGARAWVAIDRARGDDPSCRLATLAAVGLEGALAPSWWREVLSSLDPDDLREGRVAFGAA
;
A
#
# COMPACT_ATOMS: atom_id res chain seq x y z
N MET A 1 -9.70 -4.17 -11.17
CA MET A 1 -8.77 -3.47 -10.24
C MET A 1 -8.41 -4.33 -9.03
N LEU A 2 -9.36 -4.80 -8.21
CA LEU A 2 -9.06 -5.60 -7.01
C LEU A 2 -8.28 -6.90 -7.27
N VAL A 3 -8.57 -7.60 -8.37
CA VAL A 3 -7.82 -8.80 -8.79
C VAL A 3 -6.34 -8.46 -9.02
N ALA A 4 -6.05 -7.30 -9.60
CA ALA A 4 -4.68 -6.88 -9.90
C ALA A 4 -3.87 -6.61 -8.62
N LEU A 5 -4.50 -6.15 -7.54
CA LEU A 5 -3.79 -5.93 -6.26
C LEU A 5 -3.35 -7.24 -5.58
N ARG A 6 -3.83 -8.40 -6.02
CA ARG A 6 -3.32 -9.71 -5.58
C ARG A 6 -1.98 -10.07 -6.21
N ASP A 7 -1.68 -9.50 -7.36
CA ASP A 7 -0.35 -9.57 -7.93
C ASP A 7 0.56 -8.58 -7.19
N GLY A 8 1.65 -9.09 -6.62
CA GLY A 8 2.58 -8.28 -5.84
C GLY A 8 3.20 -7.15 -6.66
N LEU A 9 3.54 -7.40 -7.92
CA LEU A 9 4.18 -6.41 -8.78
C LEU A 9 3.21 -5.29 -9.16
N LEU A 10 1.97 -5.64 -9.53
CA LEU A 10 0.96 -4.62 -9.86
C LEU A 10 0.53 -3.82 -8.63
N ARG A 11 0.47 -4.46 -7.45
CA ARG A 11 0.20 -3.80 -6.18
C ARG A 11 1.30 -2.81 -5.82
N ASP A 12 2.55 -3.22 -5.94
CA ASP A 12 3.69 -2.38 -5.59
C ASP A 12 3.86 -1.25 -6.62
N ALA A 13 3.57 -1.50 -7.90
CA ALA A 13 3.50 -0.47 -8.94
C ALA A 13 2.39 0.56 -8.65
N PHE A 14 1.24 0.12 -8.14
CA PHE A 14 0.16 0.99 -7.72
C PHE A 14 0.59 1.91 -6.56
N LEU A 15 1.25 1.36 -5.53
CA LEU A 15 1.77 2.15 -4.42
C LEU A 15 2.85 3.14 -4.87
N ALA A 16 3.81 2.68 -5.68
CA ALA A 16 4.87 3.52 -6.23
C ALA A 16 4.31 4.68 -7.07
N LEU A 17 3.33 4.39 -7.95
CA LEU A 17 2.66 5.43 -8.74
C LEU A 17 1.92 6.44 -7.84
N THR A 18 1.26 5.97 -6.79
CA THR A 18 0.51 6.83 -5.87
C THR A 18 1.45 7.77 -5.13
N VAL A 19 2.58 7.26 -4.61
CA VAL A 19 3.60 8.07 -3.93
C VAL A 19 4.26 9.06 -4.88
N ARG A 20 4.65 8.64 -6.10
CA ARG A 20 5.20 9.55 -7.11
C ARG A 20 4.21 10.65 -7.48
N THR A 21 2.93 10.30 -7.63
CA THR A 21 1.86 11.28 -7.90
C THR A 21 1.72 12.27 -6.74
N ALA A 22 1.76 11.79 -5.50
CA ALA A 22 1.70 12.63 -4.31
C ALA A 22 2.93 13.56 -4.17
N ASN A 23 4.10 13.14 -4.63
CA ASN A 23 5.28 14.01 -4.67
C ASN A 23 5.10 15.19 -5.65
N VAL A 24 4.35 14.99 -6.73
CA VAL A 24 4.09 16.04 -7.74
C VAL A 24 2.86 16.88 -7.39
N ARG A 25 1.78 16.25 -6.91
CA ARG A 25 0.46 16.87 -6.69
C ARG A 25 0.14 17.15 -5.22
N GLY A 26 1.02 16.74 -4.30
CA GLY A 26 0.86 16.90 -2.86
C GLY A 26 -0.01 15.83 -2.19
N ILE A 27 -0.12 15.99 -0.87
CA ILE A 27 -0.89 15.11 0.04
C ILE A 27 -2.37 14.95 -0.36
N PRO A 28 -3.10 15.96 -0.90
CA PRO A 28 -4.50 15.78 -1.28
C PRO A 28 -4.72 14.64 -2.28
N ALA A 29 -3.85 14.48 -3.27
CA ALA A 29 -3.96 13.41 -4.25
C ALA A 29 -3.81 12.01 -3.62
N GLN A 30 -2.93 11.88 -2.61
CA GLN A 30 -2.80 10.63 -1.86
C GLN A 30 -4.07 10.31 -1.06
N ARG A 31 -4.67 11.33 -0.42
CA ARG A 31 -5.90 11.19 0.36
C ARG A 31 -7.07 10.74 -0.51
N GLU A 32 -7.22 11.29 -1.71
CA GLU A 32 -8.26 10.87 -2.66
C GLU A 32 -8.14 9.37 -2.99
N VAL A 33 -6.91 8.89 -3.23
CA VAL A 33 -6.66 7.46 -3.48
C VAL A 33 -6.95 6.62 -2.23
N ALA A 34 -6.56 7.08 -1.05
CA ALA A 34 -6.85 6.40 0.21
C ALA A 34 -8.36 6.32 0.51
N ASP A 35 -9.11 7.39 0.23
CA ASP A 35 -10.57 7.42 0.40
C ASP A 35 -11.26 6.48 -0.59
N ALA A 36 -10.80 6.44 -1.84
CA ALA A 36 -11.28 5.49 -2.84
C ALA A 36 -11.01 4.04 -2.41
N LEU A 37 -9.81 3.73 -1.90
CA LEU A 37 -9.50 2.41 -1.34
C LEU A 37 -10.37 2.08 -0.13
N ALA A 38 -10.66 3.04 0.75
CA ALA A 38 -11.54 2.82 1.89
C ALA A 38 -12.94 2.42 1.45
N ALA A 39 -13.52 3.12 0.46
CA ALA A 39 -14.81 2.74 -0.12
C ALA A 39 -14.78 1.33 -0.73
N ILE A 40 -13.69 0.98 -1.42
CA ILE A 40 -13.50 -0.35 -1.99
C ILE A 40 -13.39 -1.42 -0.91
N VAL A 41 -12.64 -1.19 0.17
CA VAL A 41 -12.48 -2.15 1.29
C VAL A 41 -13.81 -2.45 1.97
N VAL A 42 -14.72 -1.47 2.03
CA VAL A 42 -16.07 -1.64 2.58
C VAL A 42 -16.96 -2.48 1.67
N LEU A 43 -16.85 -2.30 0.34
CA LEU A 43 -17.76 -2.90 -0.63
C LEU A 43 -17.24 -4.20 -1.27
N ALA A 44 -15.93 -4.48 -1.17
CA ALA A 44 -15.30 -5.60 -1.83
C ALA A 44 -15.82 -6.95 -1.27
N PRO A 45 -16.03 -7.96 -2.14
CA PRO A 45 -16.30 -9.31 -1.68
C PRO A 45 -15.15 -9.86 -0.82
N ARG A 46 -15.46 -10.80 0.07
CA ARG A 46 -14.45 -11.56 0.82
C ARG A 46 -13.39 -12.12 -0.14
N HIS A 47 -12.15 -12.22 0.31
CA HIS A 47 -10.97 -12.62 -0.47
C HIS A 47 -10.37 -11.56 -1.42
N PHE A 48 -11.03 -10.42 -1.61
CA PHE A 48 -10.46 -9.27 -2.32
C PHE A 48 -10.13 -8.10 -1.39
N VAL A 49 -10.47 -8.21 -0.12
CA VAL A 49 -10.31 -7.12 0.85
C VAL A 49 -8.85 -7.01 1.27
N ALA A 50 -8.18 -8.13 1.52
CA ALA A 50 -6.86 -8.14 2.15
C ALA A 50 -5.83 -7.20 1.50
N GLN A 51 -5.65 -7.29 0.19
CA GLN A 51 -4.63 -6.49 -0.51
C GLN A 51 -5.03 -5.03 -0.65
N ALA A 52 -6.33 -4.74 -0.85
CA ALA A 52 -6.82 -3.36 -0.89
C ALA A 52 -6.69 -2.68 0.49
N ALA A 53 -7.02 -3.40 1.56
CA ALA A 53 -6.87 -2.94 2.93
C ALA A 53 -5.40 -2.78 3.33
N ALA A 54 -4.50 -3.66 2.87
CA ALA A 54 -3.06 -3.50 3.08
C ALA A 54 -2.50 -2.26 2.36
N CYS A 55 -2.91 -2.00 1.12
CA CYS A 55 -2.54 -0.76 0.43
C CYS A 55 -3.08 0.48 1.15
N LEU A 56 -4.34 0.44 1.60
CA LEU A 56 -4.93 1.51 2.40
C LEU A 56 -4.12 1.79 3.68
N ALA A 57 -3.68 0.73 4.36
CA ALA A 57 -2.84 0.87 5.56
C ALA A 57 -1.55 1.64 5.27
N VAL A 58 -0.85 1.30 4.19
CA VAL A 58 0.36 2.02 3.77
C VAL A 58 0.05 3.48 3.47
N LEU A 59 -1.02 3.80 2.74
CA LEU A 59 -1.37 5.18 2.42
C LEU A 59 -1.73 6.00 3.67
N ARG A 60 -2.45 5.42 4.63
CA ARG A 60 -2.77 6.08 5.91
C ARG A 60 -1.54 6.28 6.79
N TYR A 61 -0.63 5.30 6.80
CA TYR A 61 0.65 5.45 7.46
C TYR A 61 1.46 6.60 6.84
N LEU A 62 1.52 6.67 5.51
CA LEU A 62 2.20 7.77 4.82
C LEU A 62 1.56 9.16 5.07
N GLU A 63 0.30 9.22 5.48
CA GLU A 63 -0.38 10.46 5.91
C GLU A 63 -0.06 10.84 7.38
N GLY A 64 0.60 9.96 8.13
CA GLY A 64 0.80 10.11 9.57
C GLY A 64 -0.39 9.63 10.40
N ASP A 65 -1.39 8.99 9.80
CA ASP A 65 -2.57 8.46 10.47
C ASP A 65 -2.37 6.98 10.85
N GLY A 66 -1.56 6.77 11.88
CA GLY A 66 -1.25 5.43 12.39
C GLY A 66 -2.49 4.67 12.89
N ALA A 67 -3.50 5.39 13.43
CA ALA A 67 -4.72 4.77 13.92
C ALA A 67 -5.54 4.16 12.77
N ARG A 68 -5.77 4.91 11.69
CA ARG A 68 -6.46 4.37 10.50
C ARG A 68 -5.62 3.33 9.77
N ALA A 69 -4.29 3.44 9.82
CA ALA A 69 -3.41 2.42 9.28
C ALA A 69 -3.61 1.08 10.01
N TRP A 70 -3.68 1.08 11.36
CA TRP A 70 -3.96 -0.11 12.16
C TRP A 70 -5.32 -0.73 11.86
N VAL A 71 -6.38 0.09 11.76
CA VAL A 71 -7.71 -0.40 11.38
C VAL A 71 -7.68 -1.12 10.03
N ALA A 72 -6.96 -0.57 9.06
CA ALA A 72 -6.80 -1.19 7.74
C ALA A 72 -5.97 -2.49 7.79
N ILE A 73 -4.93 -2.57 8.64
CA ILE A 73 -4.15 -3.78 8.89
C ILE A 73 -5.04 -4.88 9.47
N ASP A 74 -5.81 -4.57 10.51
CA ASP A 74 -6.70 -5.55 11.15
C ASP A 74 -7.74 -6.05 10.16
N ARG A 75 -8.28 -5.14 9.33
CA ARG A 75 -9.22 -5.51 8.27
C ARG A 75 -8.57 -6.45 7.24
N ALA A 76 -7.32 -6.19 6.86
CA ALA A 76 -6.58 -7.03 5.92
C ALA A 76 -6.32 -8.42 6.48
N ARG A 77 -5.81 -8.50 7.72
CA ARG A 77 -5.52 -9.77 8.43
C ARG A 77 -6.78 -10.58 8.72
N GLY A 78 -7.90 -9.91 8.96
CA GLY A 78 -9.20 -10.57 9.14
C GLY A 78 -9.75 -11.22 7.86
N ASP A 79 -9.35 -10.75 6.68
CA ASP A 79 -9.71 -11.38 5.39
C ASP A 79 -8.66 -12.42 4.94
N ASP A 80 -7.37 -12.12 5.10
CA ASP A 80 -6.24 -13.02 4.83
C ASP A 80 -5.10 -12.81 5.86
N PRO A 81 -4.95 -13.72 6.84
CA PRO A 81 -3.88 -13.66 7.82
C PRO A 81 -2.47 -13.75 7.23
N SER A 82 -2.33 -14.26 5.99
CA SER A 82 -1.05 -14.42 5.30
C SER A 82 -0.67 -13.20 4.44
N CYS A 83 -1.45 -12.12 4.47
CA CYS A 83 -1.20 -10.91 3.71
C CYS A 83 0.12 -10.24 4.12
N ARG A 84 1.19 -10.52 3.36
CA ARG A 84 2.56 -10.06 3.64
C ARG A 84 2.67 -8.53 3.77
N LEU A 85 1.95 -7.77 2.93
CA LEU A 85 2.01 -6.32 2.98
C LEU A 85 1.39 -5.77 4.29
N ALA A 86 0.28 -6.35 4.76
CA ALA A 86 -0.31 -5.98 6.04
C ALA A 86 0.66 -6.27 7.20
N THR A 87 1.35 -7.42 7.14
CA THR A 87 2.40 -7.76 8.11
C THR A 87 3.57 -6.79 8.07
N LEU A 88 4.06 -6.41 6.88
CA LEU A 88 5.15 -5.45 6.74
C LEU A 88 4.76 -4.06 7.26
N ALA A 89 3.53 -3.61 6.97
CA ALA A 89 3.02 -2.35 7.48
C ALA A 89 2.91 -2.35 9.01
N ALA A 90 2.44 -3.46 9.60
CA ALA A 90 2.38 -3.62 11.05
C ALA A 90 3.77 -3.56 11.70
N VAL A 91 4.76 -4.27 11.15
CA VAL A 91 6.16 -4.23 11.62
C VAL A 91 6.71 -2.80 11.56
N GLY A 92 6.41 -2.05 10.49
CA GLY A 92 6.83 -0.66 10.37
C GLY A 92 6.20 0.24 11.45
N LEU A 93 4.89 0.10 11.70
CA LEU A 93 4.18 0.88 12.72
C LEU A 93 4.64 0.52 14.14
N GLU A 94 4.79 -0.77 14.45
CA GLU A 94 5.30 -1.26 15.76
C GLU A 94 6.73 -0.78 16.01
N GLY A 95 7.57 -0.80 14.98
CA GLY A 95 8.94 -0.30 15.02
C GLY A 95 9.07 1.22 14.93
N ALA A 96 7.95 1.95 14.88
CA ALA A 96 7.90 3.41 14.72
C ALA A 96 8.77 3.93 13.56
N LEU A 97 8.82 3.20 12.44
CA LEU A 97 9.56 3.64 11.27
C LEU A 97 8.99 4.98 10.77
N ALA A 98 9.86 5.90 10.37
CA ALA A 98 9.40 7.18 9.87
C ALA A 98 8.67 6.98 8.51
N PRO A 99 7.56 7.69 8.23
CA PRO A 99 6.90 7.63 6.92
C PRO A 99 7.83 7.97 5.74
N SER A 100 8.88 8.76 5.97
CA SER A 100 9.89 9.07 4.95
C SER A 100 10.61 7.83 4.41
N TRP A 101 10.86 6.83 5.26
CA TRP A 101 11.50 5.57 4.83
C TRP A 101 10.65 4.84 3.80
N TRP A 102 9.33 4.72 4.05
CA TRP A 102 8.41 4.14 3.08
C TRP A 102 8.33 4.96 1.79
N ARG A 103 8.33 6.30 1.88
CA ARG A 103 8.33 7.15 0.68
C ARG A 103 9.58 6.94 -0.16
N GLU A 104 10.74 6.81 0.47
CA GLU A 104 12.01 6.55 -0.22
C GLU A 104 11.97 5.21 -0.96
N VAL A 105 11.62 4.13 -0.26
CA VAL A 105 11.51 2.78 -0.86
C VAL A 105 10.50 2.77 -2.00
N LEU A 106 9.30 3.34 -1.81
CA LEU A 106 8.27 3.34 -2.86
C LEU A 106 8.62 4.26 -4.03
N SER A 107 9.39 5.33 -3.80
CA SER A 107 9.83 6.22 -4.87
C SER A 107 10.98 5.62 -5.69
N SER A 108 11.82 4.77 -5.09
CA SER A 108 12.91 4.08 -5.78
C SER A 108 12.42 2.98 -6.73
N LEU A 109 11.19 2.50 -6.55
CA LEU A 109 10.56 1.55 -7.46
C LEU A 109 10.12 2.24 -8.75
N ASP A 110 10.41 1.64 -9.90
CA ASP A 110 9.85 2.05 -11.19
C ASP A 110 8.52 1.32 -11.43
N PRO A 111 7.37 2.04 -11.49
CA PRO A 111 6.07 1.41 -11.71
C PRO A 111 5.96 0.68 -13.04
N ASP A 112 6.67 1.10 -14.09
CA ASP A 112 6.57 0.49 -15.41
C ASP A 112 7.40 -0.80 -15.46
N ASP A 113 8.59 -0.82 -14.88
CA ASP A 113 9.35 -2.06 -14.72
C ASP A 113 8.61 -3.09 -13.86
N LEU A 114 7.93 -2.66 -12.80
CA LEU A 114 7.09 -3.55 -12.00
C LEU A 114 5.92 -4.12 -12.83
N ARG A 115 5.21 -3.28 -13.59
CA ARG A 115 4.10 -3.73 -14.46
C ARG A 115 4.54 -4.71 -15.53
N GLU A 116 5.74 -4.53 -16.06
CA GLU A 116 6.30 -5.35 -17.13
C GLU A 116 7.14 -6.51 -16.61
N GLY A 117 7.26 -6.67 -15.28
CA GLY A 117 8.02 -7.75 -14.64
C GLY A 117 9.54 -7.64 -14.80
N ARG A 118 10.06 -6.47 -15.15
CA ARG A 118 11.50 -6.19 -15.33
C ARG A 118 12.20 -5.80 -14.02
N VAL A 119 11.89 -6.50 -12.93
CA VAL A 119 12.48 -6.21 -11.62
C VAL A 119 13.88 -6.80 -11.55
N ALA A 120 14.90 -5.95 -11.62
CA ALA A 120 16.24 -6.31 -11.19
C ALA A 120 16.25 -6.29 -9.65
N PHE A 121 16.12 -7.46 -9.01
CA PHE A 121 16.45 -7.56 -7.59
C PHE A 121 17.97 -7.39 -7.47
N GLY A 122 18.40 -6.18 -7.10
CA GLY A 122 19.79 -5.90 -6.79
C GLY A 122 20.21 -6.77 -5.59
N ALA A 123 21.20 -7.63 -5.82
CA ALA A 123 21.95 -8.26 -4.75
C ALA A 123 22.62 -7.17 -3.91
N ALA A 124 22.14 -7.01 -2.67
CA ALA A 124 22.81 -6.27 -1.61
C ALA A 124 22.94 -7.21 -0.41
#